data_AF-A0A2E2VQI4-F1
#
_entry.id   AF-A0A2E2VQI4-F1
#
_cell.length_a   1.000
_cell.length_b   1.000
_cell.length_c   1.000
_cell.angle_alpha   90.00
_cell.angle_beta   90.00
_cell.angle_gamma   90.00
#
_symmetry.space_group_name_H-M   'P 1'
#
loop_
_entity.id
_entity.type
_entity.pdbx_description
1 polymer ?
#
loop_
_entity_poly.entity_id
_entity_poly.type
_entity_poly.pdbx_seq_one_letter_code
_entity_poly.pdbx_strand_id
1 'polypeptide(L)'
;MNRVISSVVLCVSLAVTGCNSDSDDSNGEVTDNRATQPSNNDGEPASGIPSITDAVWHVELVAGDEENAAVDAMLKFGVFTEDAVEGRLACNSLSGSYQVDNETGEIGFENLSWTEMGCYSDSSRYDVEAELIAMISEATRFRIEGDKLELESSLGVLTLNDILGDVKDKREELGADIDTLLDGAKGCDSDSQCKTLAFGAKPCGGPWEYLVYSERDVDEALLIQTAEEYNRVDEEYAQLTIAISTCDEAIEPVLACIDSVCTETDANSPTGL
;
A
#
# COMPACT_ATOMS: atom_id res chain seq x y z
N MET A 1 7.83 40.05 -31.64
CA MET A 1 6.43 39.91 -32.10
C MET A 1 5.66 39.26 -30.96
N ASN A 2 4.90 40.06 -30.21
CA ASN A 2 4.05 39.61 -29.09
C ASN A 2 2.82 38.87 -29.61
N ARG A 3 2.48 37.73 -29.01
CA ARG A 3 1.11 37.21 -28.99
C ARG A 3 0.76 36.69 -27.60
N VAL A 4 -0.13 37.42 -26.95
CA VAL A 4 -0.85 37.09 -25.73
C VAL A 4 -1.99 36.15 -26.11
N ILE A 5 -2.17 35.03 -25.40
CA ILE A 5 -3.35 34.16 -25.54
C ILE A 5 -4.22 34.34 -24.30
N SER A 6 -5.47 34.71 -24.55
CA SER A 6 -6.48 35.15 -23.58
C SER A 6 -7.25 33.96 -23.03
N SER A 7 -7.41 33.91 -21.70
CA SER A 7 -8.34 33.05 -20.98
C SER A 7 -9.80 33.34 -21.36
N VAL A 8 -10.62 32.30 -21.44
CA VAL A 8 -12.09 32.39 -21.50
C VAL A 8 -12.64 31.57 -20.33
N VAL A 9 -13.25 32.26 -19.37
CA VAL A 9 -14.01 31.69 -18.25
C VAL A 9 -15.48 31.67 -18.66
N LEU A 10 -16.13 30.51 -18.57
CA LEU A 10 -17.55 30.33 -18.83
C LEU A 10 -18.30 30.27 -17.49
N CYS A 11 -19.06 31.32 -17.16
CA CYS A 11 -20.00 31.30 -16.03
C CYS A 11 -21.38 30.87 -16.53
N VAL A 12 -21.88 29.74 -16.03
CA VAL A 12 -23.29 29.33 -16.19
C VAL A 12 -24.06 29.79 -14.96
N SER A 13 -25.09 30.60 -15.18
CA SER A 13 -26.04 31.05 -14.15
C SER A 13 -27.40 30.41 -14.39
N LEU A 14 -27.96 29.77 -13.35
CA LEU A 14 -29.33 29.29 -13.31
C LEU A 14 -30.06 30.03 -12.19
N ALA A 15 -31.06 30.81 -12.59
CA ALA A 15 -32.01 31.47 -11.69
C ALA A 15 -33.24 30.57 -11.53
N VAL A 16 -33.72 30.39 -10.30
CA VAL A 16 -35.07 29.91 -10.03
C VAL A 16 -35.74 30.87 -9.05
N THR A 17 -36.83 31.48 -9.52
CA THR A 17 -37.70 32.41 -8.80
C THR A 17 -38.71 31.62 -7.95
N GLY A 18 -38.94 32.06 -6.72
CA GLY A 18 -39.94 31.48 -5.82
C GLY A 18 -41.37 32.00 -6.04
N CYS A 19 -42.33 31.35 -5.38
CA CYS A 19 -43.59 31.94 -4.95
C CYS A 19 -44.07 31.24 -3.67
N ASN A 20 -44.44 32.05 -2.69
CA ASN A 20 -45.03 31.70 -1.40
C ASN A 20 -46.56 31.80 -1.49
N SER A 21 -47.30 30.98 -0.75
CA SER A 21 -48.71 31.25 -0.44
C SER A 21 -49.10 30.59 0.89
N ASP A 22 -49.37 31.46 1.87
CA ASP A 22 -49.94 31.16 3.18
C ASP A 22 -51.44 30.83 3.10
N SER A 23 -51.90 29.92 3.97
CA SER A 23 -53.26 29.96 4.53
C SER A 23 -53.34 29.10 5.80
N ASP A 24 -53.71 29.76 6.90
CA ASP A 24 -53.95 29.26 8.25
C ASP A 24 -55.11 28.24 8.36
N ASP A 25 -55.02 27.28 9.29
CA ASP A 25 -56.14 26.92 10.19
C ASP A 25 -55.73 26.04 11.40
N SER A 26 -55.76 26.67 12.59
CA SER A 26 -56.44 26.28 13.84
C SER A 26 -56.30 24.88 14.52
N ASN A 27 -55.64 24.92 15.70
CA ASN A 27 -55.94 24.30 17.01
C ASN A 27 -55.95 22.76 17.26
N GLY A 28 -55.09 22.32 18.20
CA GLY A 28 -55.17 21.03 18.90
C GLY A 28 -54.02 20.82 19.90
N GLU A 29 -54.20 21.32 21.12
CA GLU A 29 -53.28 21.25 22.27
C GLU A 29 -53.20 19.81 22.85
N VAL A 30 -52.00 19.23 22.91
CA VAL A 30 -51.64 18.17 23.87
C VAL A 30 -50.22 18.42 24.35
N THR A 31 -50.10 18.67 25.65
CA THR A 31 -48.86 18.93 26.39
C THR A 31 -48.11 17.63 26.68
N ASP A 32 -46.79 17.57 26.41
CA ASP A 32 -45.86 16.85 27.26
C ASP A 32 -44.46 17.49 27.22
N ASN A 33 -43.90 17.69 28.40
CA ASN A 33 -42.63 18.36 28.67
C ASN A 33 -41.47 17.37 28.52
N ARG A 34 -40.55 17.61 27.57
CA ARG A 34 -39.18 17.10 27.73
C ARG A 34 -38.14 17.99 27.04
N ALA A 35 -37.38 18.65 27.91
CA ALA A 35 -36.02 19.18 27.76
C ALA A 35 -35.46 19.38 26.33
N THR A 36 -35.22 20.65 26.02
CA THR A 36 -34.29 21.14 25.00
C THR A 36 -32.91 20.50 25.16
N GLN A 37 -32.45 19.77 24.14
CA GLN A 37 -31.02 19.57 23.89
C GLN A 37 -30.67 20.29 22.57
N PRO A 38 -29.58 21.08 22.53
CA PRO A 38 -29.08 21.63 21.28
C PRO A 38 -28.51 20.47 20.45
N SER A 39 -28.96 20.37 19.20
CA SER A 39 -28.32 19.55 18.17
C SER A 39 -26.91 20.11 17.97
N ASN A 40 -25.92 19.36 18.46
CA ASN A 40 -24.54 19.53 18.04
C ASN A 40 -24.51 19.11 16.57
N ASN A 41 -24.15 20.05 15.70
CA ASN A 41 -23.59 19.71 14.41
C ASN A 41 -22.27 19.04 14.70
N ASP A 42 -22.25 17.70 14.68
CA ASP A 42 -21.02 16.95 14.54
C ASP A 42 -20.47 17.30 13.17
N GLY A 43 -19.53 18.25 13.18
CA GLY A 43 -18.72 18.58 12.02
C GLY A 43 -18.09 17.30 11.53
N GLU A 44 -18.43 16.97 10.29
CA GLU A 44 -17.63 16.13 9.40
C GLU A 44 -16.14 16.40 9.68
N PRO A 45 -15.32 15.39 10.00
CA PRO A 45 -13.90 15.64 10.24
C PRO A 45 -13.34 16.29 8.99
N ALA A 46 -12.82 17.51 9.15
CA ALA A 46 -12.11 18.21 8.10
C ALA A 46 -11.07 17.23 7.54
N SER A 47 -11.13 17.01 6.23
CA SER A 47 -10.25 16.14 5.45
C SER A 47 -8.81 16.34 5.94
N GLY A 48 -8.32 15.39 6.74
CA GLY A 48 -7.02 15.47 7.39
C GLY A 48 -5.90 15.41 6.35
N ILE A 49 -4.84 16.16 6.59
CA ILE A 49 -3.58 16.03 5.84
C ILE A 49 -3.10 14.58 6.02
N PRO A 50 -2.69 13.86 4.95
CA PRO A 50 -2.17 12.51 5.07
C PRO A 50 -1.01 12.48 6.07
N SER A 51 -0.99 11.50 6.96
CA SER A 51 0.14 11.34 7.87
C SER A 51 1.33 10.78 7.09
N ILE A 52 2.52 11.36 7.24
CA ILE A 52 3.77 10.80 6.69
C ILE A 52 4.12 9.43 7.34
N THR A 53 3.47 9.12 8.46
CA THR A 53 3.69 7.93 9.30
C THR A 53 2.99 6.69 8.75
N ASP A 54 3.52 5.49 9.05
CA ASP A 54 2.98 4.18 8.66
C ASP A 54 3.11 3.79 7.17
N ALA A 55 3.92 4.52 6.39
CA ALA A 55 4.20 4.23 4.98
C ALA A 55 5.70 4.00 4.70
N VAL A 56 5.99 3.23 3.64
CA VAL A 56 7.36 3.06 3.10
C VAL A 56 7.42 3.82 1.78
N TRP A 57 8.16 4.92 1.79
CA TRP A 57 8.29 5.86 0.70
C TRP A 57 9.52 5.54 -0.14
N HIS A 58 9.32 5.18 -1.40
CA HIS A 58 10.41 4.85 -2.31
C HIS A 58 10.81 6.07 -3.11
N VAL A 59 12.11 6.28 -3.30
CA VAL A 59 12.60 7.44 -4.05
C VAL A 59 12.24 7.25 -5.53
N GLU A 60 11.48 8.19 -6.06
CA GLU A 60 11.14 8.22 -7.50
C GLU A 60 12.01 9.25 -8.23
N LEU A 61 12.23 10.44 -7.68
CA LEU A 61 13.00 11.50 -8.35
C LEU A 61 13.89 12.25 -7.36
N VAL A 62 15.17 12.39 -7.72
CA VAL A 62 16.17 13.18 -6.96
C VAL A 62 16.32 14.54 -7.62
N ALA A 63 16.00 15.62 -6.90
CA ALA A 63 16.13 17.00 -7.34
C ALA A 63 15.49 17.35 -8.71
N GLY A 64 14.51 16.57 -9.17
CA GLY A 64 13.86 16.73 -10.47
C GLY A 64 14.66 16.22 -11.67
N ASP A 65 15.71 15.43 -11.43
CA ASP A 65 16.46 14.71 -12.46
C ASP A 65 15.83 13.32 -12.70
N GLU A 66 15.22 13.13 -13.87
CA GLU A 66 14.63 11.85 -14.30
C GLU A 66 15.69 10.78 -14.61
N GLU A 67 16.97 11.16 -14.78
CA GLU A 67 18.06 10.22 -15.12
C GLU A 67 18.60 9.49 -13.88
N ASN A 68 18.37 10.05 -12.67
CA ASN A 68 18.76 9.46 -11.37
C ASN A 68 17.61 8.74 -10.64
N ALA A 69 16.44 8.67 -11.26
CA ALA A 69 15.18 8.12 -10.76
C ALA A 69 15.13 6.59 -10.57
N ALA A 70 16.18 5.87 -10.98
CA ALA A 70 16.18 4.41 -11.10
C ALA A 70 17.15 3.69 -10.15
N VAL A 71 17.60 4.36 -9.08
CA VAL A 71 18.34 3.69 -8.01
C VAL A 71 17.35 3.08 -7.01
N ASP A 72 17.60 1.83 -6.62
CA ASP A 72 16.88 1.04 -5.60
C ASP A 72 17.01 1.67 -4.19
N ALA A 73 16.53 2.91 -4.06
CA ALA A 73 16.59 3.73 -2.86
C ALA A 73 15.19 3.87 -2.26
N MET A 74 15.08 3.62 -0.96
CA MET A 74 13.83 3.66 -0.20
C MET A 74 14.04 4.34 1.14
N LEU A 75 13.02 5.05 1.61
CA LEU A 75 12.91 5.60 2.96
C LEU A 75 11.67 5.02 3.64
N LYS A 76 11.88 4.38 4.77
CA LYS A 76 10.84 3.89 5.66
C LYS A 76 10.74 4.81 6.87
N PHE A 77 9.56 5.39 7.07
CA PHE A 77 9.28 6.21 8.25
C PHE A 77 8.56 5.32 9.25
N GLY A 78 9.29 4.88 10.28
CA GLY A 78 8.78 3.96 11.30
C GLY A 78 8.07 4.69 12.44
N VAL A 79 6.98 4.10 12.93
CA VAL A 79 6.22 4.60 14.11
C VAL A 79 6.54 3.80 15.38
N PHE A 80 7.11 2.60 15.24
CA PHE A 80 7.17 1.62 16.33
C PHE A 80 8.28 1.86 17.37
N THR A 81 9.25 2.74 17.10
CA THR A 81 10.24 3.18 18.10
C THR A 81 10.61 4.65 17.86
N GLU A 82 10.07 5.58 18.66
CA GLU A 82 10.59 6.96 18.82
C GLU A 82 10.81 7.80 17.55
N ASP A 83 9.79 7.99 16.70
CA ASP A 83 9.86 8.82 15.48
C ASP A 83 11.12 8.52 14.65
N ALA A 84 11.35 7.23 14.35
CA ALA A 84 12.53 6.77 13.65
C ALA A 84 12.37 6.85 12.12
N VAL A 85 13.41 7.31 11.45
CA VAL A 85 13.57 7.14 9.99
C VAL A 85 14.61 6.05 9.75
N GLU A 86 14.28 5.11 8.89
CA GLU A 86 15.20 4.09 8.38
C GLU A 86 15.16 4.15 6.85
N GLY A 87 16.27 3.91 6.18
CA GLY A 87 16.31 4.00 4.73
C GLY A 87 17.41 3.15 4.14
N ARG A 88 17.26 2.83 2.87
CA ARG A 88 18.34 2.32 2.01
C ARG A 88 18.54 3.36 0.91
N LEU A 89 19.70 4.01 0.90
CA LEU A 89 20.06 5.04 -0.08
C LEU A 89 20.93 4.37 -1.15
N ALA A 90 20.29 3.51 -1.95
CA ALA A 90 20.92 2.53 -2.84
C ALA A 90 21.70 1.42 -2.11
N CYS A 91 22.96 1.65 -1.80
CA CYS A 91 23.89 0.61 -1.32
C CYS A 91 24.10 0.67 0.19
N ASN A 92 23.89 1.84 0.77
CA ASN A 92 24.03 2.07 2.20
C ASN A 92 22.68 2.24 2.89
N SER A 93 22.68 1.92 4.17
CA SER A 93 21.55 2.20 5.04
C SER A 93 21.68 3.57 5.68
N LEU A 94 20.55 4.26 5.84
CA LEU A 94 20.37 5.45 6.67
C LEU A 94 19.51 5.07 7.87
N SER A 95 19.80 5.62 9.03
CA SER A 95 18.91 5.59 10.20
C SER A 95 18.98 6.89 10.98
N GLY A 96 17.94 7.22 11.72
CA GLY A 96 17.91 8.37 12.61
C GLY A 96 16.52 8.62 13.14
N SER A 97 16.23 9.87 13.51
CA SER A 97 14.94 10.32 14.01
C SER A 97 14.41 11.48 13.16
N TYR A 98 13.10 11.71 13.18
CA TYR A 98 12.46 12.85 12.54
C TYR A 98 11.47 13.55 13.49
N GLN A 99 11.14 14.80 13.18
CA GLN A 99 10.04 15.53 13.77
C GLN A 99 9.18 16.10 12.65
N VAL A 100 7.86 16.00 12.82
CA VAL A 100 6.89 16.45 11.82
C VAL A 100 5.80 17.29 12.47
N ASP A 101 5.45 18.38 11.80
CA ASP A 101 4.22 19.14 12.07
C ASP A 101 3.29 18.98 10.88
N ASN A 102 2.27 18.14 11.07
CA ASN A 102 1.29 17.84 10.03
C ASN A 102 0.38 19.01 9.69
N GLU A 103 0.22 20.01 10.57
CA GLU A 103 -0.61 21.18 10.29
C GLU A 103 0.10 22.20 9.40
N THR A 104 1.41 22.37 9.62
CA THR A 104 2.24 23.34 8.89
C THR A 104 2.98 22.75 7.71
N GLY A 105 3.11 21.41 7.64
CA GLY A 105 3.91 20.72 6.63
C GLY A 105 5.41 20.83 6.89
N GLU A 106 5.82 21.09 8.13
CA GLU A 106 7.23 21.17 8.51
C GLU A 106 7.77 19.78 8.88
N ILE A 107 9.00 19.49 8.46
CA ILE A 107 9.72 18.26 8.81
C ILE A 107 11.17 18.59 9.14
N GLY A 108 11.75 17.88 10.09
CA GLY A 108 13.18 17.93 10.40
C GLY A 108 13.71 16.55 10.73
N PHE A 109 14.99 16.32 10.44
CA PHE A 109 15.68 15.07 10.75
C PHE A 109 16.81 15.31 11.74
N GLU A 110 16.96 14.39 12.68
CA GLU A 110 17.95 14.45 13.76
C GLU A 110 18.66 13.11 13.91
N ASN A 111 19.89 13.14 14.45
CA ASN A 111 20.70 11.95 14.73
C ASN A 111 20.86 10.99 13.53
N LEU A 112 20.87 11.54 12.31
CA LEU A 112 21.08 10.75 11.10
C LEU A 112 22.46 10.08 11.13
N SER A 113 22.48 8.79 10.82
CA SER A 113 23.66 7.94 10.66
C SER A 113 23.48 7.13 9.39
N TRP A 114 24.58 6.86 8.69
CA TRP A 114 24.57 6.01 7.50
C TRP A 114 25.80 5.10 7.45
N THR A 115 25.72 4.04 6.65
CA THR A 115 26.88 3.19 6.35
C THR A 115 27.67 3.77 5.17
N GLU A 116 28.95 3.43 5.05
CA GLU A 116 29.80 3.78 3.89
C GLU A 116 30.40 2.51 3.28
N MET A 117 29.54 1.67 2.69
CA MET A 117 29.93 0.44 2.03
C MET A 117 30.37 0.72 0.59
N GLY A 118 31.39 -0.01 0.15
CA GLY A 118 31.88 0.11 -1.22
C GLY A 118 30.95 -0.59 -2.22
N CYS A 119 30.29 0.18 -3.09
CA CYS A 119 29.44 -0.32 -4.17
C CYS A 119 30.30 -0.56 -5.42
N TYR A 120 30.87 -1.77 -5.52
CA TYR A 120 31.89 -2.10 -6.53
C TYR A 120 31.35 -2.29 -7.96
N SER A 121 30.05 -2.50 -8.12
CA SER A 121 29.45 -2.80 -9.43
C SER A 121 28.97 -1.55 -10.18
N ASP A 122 28.82 -0.41 -9.51
CA ASP A 122 28.22 0.79 -10.09
C ASP A 122 28.64 2.05 -9.32
N SER A 123 29.55 2.84 -9.90
CA SER A 123 30.05 4.06 -9.27
C SER A 123 29.03 5.19 -9.24
N SER A 124 28.00 5.16 -10.11
CA SER A 124 26.96 6.20 -10.13
C SER A 124 26.11 6.20 -8.86
N ARG A 125 26.05 5.05 -8.16
CA ARG A 125 25.32 4.90 -6.90
C ARG A 125 25.89 5.75 -5.76
N TYR A 126 27.19 6.04 -5.75
CA TYR A 126 27.78 6.88 -4.69
C TYR A 126 27.32 8.33 -4.78
N ASP A 127 27.27 8.88 -6.00
CA ASP A 127 26.89 10.27 -6.21
C ASP A 127 25.41 10.47 -5.79
N VAL A 128 24.55 9.52 -6.18
CA VAL A 128 23.14 9.55 -5.79
C VAL A 128 22.95 9.35 -4.28
N GLU A 129 23.70 8.45 -3.65
CA GLU A 129 23.63 8.25 -2.20
C GLU A 129 23.99 9.53 -1.43
N ALA A 130 25.09 10.19 -1.80
CA ALA A 130 25.53 11.42 -1.15
C ALA A 130 24.51 12.56 -1.34
N GLU A 131 23.91 12.67 -2.53
CA GLU A 131 22.86 13.63 -2.82
C GLU A 131 21.59 13.36 -1.99
N LEU A 132 21.17 12.10 -1.90
CA LEU A 132 20.04 11.69 -1.07
C LEU A 132 20.26 12.03 0.41
N ILE A 133 21.44 11.71 0.97
CA ILE A 133 21.79 12.05 2.36
C ILE A 133 21.67 13.56 2.57
N ALA A 134 22.20 14.36 1.64
CA ALA A 134 22.18 15.81 1.75
C ALA A 134 20.75 16.38 1.67
N MET A 135 19.94 15.92 0.70
CA MET A 135 18.55 16.35 0.56
C MET A 135 17.71 15.99 1.78
N ILE A 136 17.86 14.78 2.32
CA ILE A 136 17.13 14.35 3.52
C ILE A 136 17.59 15.16 4.74
N SER A 137 18.91 15.35 4.92
CA SER A 137 19.46 16.11 6.04
C SER A 137 19.04 17.59 6.05
N GLU A 138 18.75 18.16 4.87
CA GLU A 138 18.33 19.55 4.70
C GLU A 138 16.82 19.73 4.52
N ALA A 139 16.05 18.64 4.52
CA ALA A 139 14.61 18.73 4.34
C ALA A 139 13.97 19.55 5.46
N THR A 140 13.14 20.54 5.09
CA THR A 140 12.47 21.45 6.03
C THR A 140 10.95 21.44 5.90
N ARG A 141 10.45 21.03 4.73
CA ARG A 141 9.02 20.89 4.47
C ARG A 141 8.73 19.60 3.77
N PHE A 142 7.53 19.10 4.00
CA PHE A 142 6.99 17.98 3.27
C PHE A 142 5.61 18.32 2.70
N ARG A 143 5.24 17.63 1.63
CA ARG A 143 3.89 17.66 1.07
C ARG A 143 3.49 16.26 0.65
N ILE A 144 2.24 15.90 0.92
CA ILE A 144 1.66 14.65 0.45
C ILE A 144 0.50 14.95 -0.48
N GLU A 145 0.55 14.37 -1.69
CA GLU A 145 -0.53 14.41 -2.68
C GLU A 145 -0.79 12.99 -3.19
N GLY A 146 -1.86 12.36 -2.69
CA GLY A 146 -2.14 10.97 -3.03
C GLY A 146 -1.08 10.03 -2.46
N ASP A 147 -0.46 9.25 -3.35
CA ASP A 147 0.63 8.30 -3.12
C ASP A 147 2.02 8.96 -3.15
N LYS A 148 2.11 10.27 -3.37
CA LYS A 148 3.38 10.98 -3.54
C LYS A 148 3.72 11.86 -2.33
N LEU A 149 4.91 11.67 -1.79
CA LEU A 149 5.58 12.51 -0.79
C LEU A 149 6.66 13.36 -1.47
N GLU A 150 6.62 14.66 -1.25
CA GLU A 150 7.68 15.59 -1.64
C GLU A 150 8.38 16.11 -0.39
N LEU A 151 9.71 16.02 -0.35
CA LEU A 151 10.55 16.67 0.66
C LEU A 151 11.28 17.85 0.03
N GLU A 152 11.06 19.04 0.58
CA GLU A 152 11.72 20.27 0.14
C GLU A 152 13.02 20.50 0.92
N SER A 153 14.12 20.63 0.19
CA SER A 153 15.45 20.98 0.69
C SER A 153 16.01 22.20 -0.05
N SER A 154 17.19 22.67 0.34
CA SER A 154 17.87 23.74 -0.39
C SER A 154 18.41 23.28 -1.76
N LEU A 155 18.59 21.97 -1.93
CA LEU A 155 19.08 21.32 -3.15
C LEU A 155 17.98 21.08 -4.19
N GLY A 156 16.71 21.09 -3.76
CA GLY A 156 15.56 20.83 -4.62
C GLY A 156 14.47 20.04 -3.90
N VAL A 157 13.59 19.43 -4.68
CA VAL A 157 12.51 18.58 -4.19
C VAL A 157 12.87 17.12 -4.42
N LEU A 158 12.88 16.34 -3.34
CA LEU A 158 12.97 14.88 -3.40
C LEU A 158 11.55 14.33 -3.47
N THR A 159 11.24 13.59 -4.53
CA THR A 159 9.93 12.93 -4.69
C THR A 159 10.05 11.47 -4.29
N LEU A 160 9.13 11.01 -3.46
CA LEU A 160 8.97 9.62 -3.05
C LEU A 160 7.53 9.15 -3.24
N ASN A 161 7.34 7.85 -3.48
CA ASN A 161 6.00 7.24 -3.62
C ASN A 161 5.76 6.14 -2.58
N ASP A 162 4.52 6.05 -2.10
CA ASP A 162 4.06 4.97 -1.21
C ASP A 162 3.84 3.66 -1.99
N ILE A 163 4.94 3.01 -2.36
CA ILE A 163 4.87 1.70 -3.05
C ILE A 163 4.32 0.63 -2.11
N LEU A 164 4.49 0.74 -0.79
CA LEU A 164 3.98 -0.29 0.12
C LEU A 164 2.46 -0.29 0.14
N GLY A 165 1.81 0.88 0.12
CA GLY A 165 0.36 0.99 -0.04
C GLY A 165 -0.13 0.27 -1.28
N ASP A 166 0.44 0.60 -2.45
CA ASP A 166 0.07 0.01 -3.72
C ASP A 166 0.30 -1.52 -3.77
N VAL A 167 1.45 -1.98 -3.30
CA VAL A 167 1.80 -3.41 -3.25
C VAL A 167 0.88 -4.16 -2.30
N LYS A 168 0.56 -3.58 -1.14
CA LYS A 168 -0.34 -4.17 -0.17
C LYS A 168 -1.76 -4.27 -0.72
N ASP A 169 -2.28 -3.19 -1.30
CA ASP A 169 -3.62 -3.15 -1.88
C ASP A 169 -3.72 -4.14 -3.04
N LYS A 170 -2.68 -4.22 -3.88
CA LYS A 170 -2.64 -5.17 -4.98
C LYS A 170 -2.62 -6.62 -4.50
N ARG A 171 -1.86 -6.91 -3.44
CA ARG A 171 -1.83 -8.23 -2.80
C ARG A 171 -3.20 -8.62 -2.24
N GLU A 172 -3.90 -7.69 -1.60
CA GLU A 172 -5.25 -7.91 -1.07
C GLU A 172 -6.27 -8.16 -2.17
N GLU A 173 -6.24 -7.36 -3.25
CA GLU A 173 -7.10 -7.54 -4.44
C GLU A 173 -6.90 -8.93 -5.06
N LEU A 174 -5.65 -9.30 -5.37
CA LEU A 174 -5.34 -10.59 -5.99
C LEU A 174 -5.69 -11.77 -5.08
N GLY A 175 -5.51 -11.64 -3.76
CA GLY A 175 -5.93 -12.64 -2.79
C GLY A 175 -7.45 -12.84 -2.81
N ALA A 176 -8.23 -11.76 -2.83
CA ALA A 176 -9.67 -11.81 -2.93
C ALA A 176 -10.16 -12.41 -4.26
N ASP A 177 -9.46 -12.13 -5.36
CA ASP A 177 -9.74 -12.74 -6.67
C ASP A 177 -9.50 -14.26 -6.63
N ILE A 178 -8.39 -14.71 -6.01
CA ILE A 178 -8.09 -16.15 -5.83
C ILE A 178 -9.15 -16.83 -4.97
N ASP A 179 -9.53 -16.21 -3.84
CA ASP A 179 -10.61 -16.73 -2.99
C ASP A 179 -11.92 -16.88 -3.75
N THR A 180 -12.25 -15.89 -4.60
CA THR A 180 -13.45 -15.91 -5.45
C THR A 180 -13.38 -17.01 -6.50
N LEU A 181 -12.22 -17.21 -7.14
CA LEU A 181 -12.02 -18.28 -8.12
C LEU A 181 -12.11 -19.67 -7.48
N LEU A 182 -11.76 -19.79 -6.20
CA LEU A 182 -11.76 -21.05 -5.46
C LEU A 182 -13.07 -21.35 -4.74
N ASP A 183 -14.01 -20.39 -4.66
CA ASP A 183 -15.28 -20.57 -3.94
C ASP A 183 -16.09 -21.74 -4.51
N GLY A 184 -16.19 -22.82 -3.74
CA GLY A 184 -16.85 -24.07 -4.15
C GLY A 184 -16.10 -24.89 -5.20
N ALA A 185 -14.90 -24.48 -5.64
CA ALA A 185 -14.14 -25.10 -6.73
C ALA A 185 -13.38 -26.38 -6.30
N LYS A 186 -14.06 -27.31 -5.63
CA LYS A 186 -13.48 -28.57 -5.13
C LYS A 186 -14.19 -29.81 -5.63
N GLY A 187 -15.23 -29.70 -6.46
CA GLY A 187 -15.99 -30.87 -6.86
C GLY A 187 -15.24 -31.72 -7.88
N CYS A 188 -15.35 -33.04 -7.76
CA CYS A 188 -14.63 -33.98 -8.63
C CYS A 188 -15.42 -35.26 -8.91
N ASP A 189 -15.02 -35.93 -9.98
CA ASP A 189 -15.47 -37.26 -10.40
C ASP A 189 -14.32 -38.30 -10.35
N SER A 190 -13.06 -37.83 -10.31
CA SER A 190 -11.85 -38.65 -10.23
C SER A 190 -10.67 -37.88 -9.63
N ASP A 191 -9.69 -38.60 -9.08
CA ASP A 191 -8.50 -38.01 -8.43
C ASP A 191 -7.69 -37.09 -9.35
N SER A 192 -7.67 -37.34 -10.67
CA SER A 192 -6.87 -36.55 -11.61
C SER A 192 -7.33 -35.09 -11.74
N GLN A 193 -8.58 -34.81 -11.36
CA GLN A 193 -9.14 -33.47 -11.38
C GLN A 193 -8.71 -32.63 -10.18
N CYS A 194 -8.22 -33.26 -9.11
CA CYS A 194 -7.79 -32.58 -7.91
C CYS A 194 -6.36 -32.07 -8.06
N LYS A 195 -6.18 -30.77 -7.86
CA LYS A 195 -4.92 -30.07 -8.06
C LYS A 195 -4.53 -29.24 -6.85
N THR A 196 -3.26 -28.94 -6.79
CA THR A 196 -2.60 -28.07 -5.84
C THR A 196 -2.10 -26.82 -6.56
N LEU A 197 -2.11 -25.69 -5.86
CA LEU A 197 -1.54 -24.42 -6.34
C LEU A 197 -0.64 -23.84 -5.26
N ALA A 198 0.62 -23.60 -5.59
CA ALA A 198 1.56 -22.92 -4.70
C ALA A 198 1.10 -21.47 -4.46
N PHE A 199 0.90 -21.10 -3.19
CA PHE A 199 0.34 -19.79 -2.81
C PHE A 199 1.25 -19.04 -1.84
N GLY A 200 1.52 -17.79 -2.19
CA GLY A 200 2.46 -16.90 -1.52
C GLY A 200 3.93 -17.18 -1.82
N ALA A 201 4.81 -16.32 -1.31
CA ALA A 201 6.26 -16.39 -1.47
C ALA A 201 6.97 -16.13 -0.13
N LYS A 202 7.62 -17.16 0.41
CA LYS A 202 8.43 -17.04 1.63
C LYS A 202 9.74 -16.29 1.33
N PRO A 203 10.21 -15.38 2.19
CA PRO A 203 11.55 -14.78 2.12
C PRO A 203 12.70 -15.78 1.95
N CYS A 204 12.59 -16.98 2.54
CA CYS A 204 13.60 -18.04 2.43
C CYS A 204 13.44 -18.94 1.18
N GLY A 205 12.44 -18.67 0.33
CA GLY A 205 12.08 -19.47 -0.83
C GLY A 205 10.93 -20.45 -0.58
N GLY A 206 10.22 -20.78 -1.66
CA GLY A 206 9.04 -21.64 -1.66
C GLY A 206 7.75 -20.91 -1.28
N PRO A 207 6.58 -21.57 -1.43
CA PRO A 207 5.31 -20.96 -1.09
C PRO A 207 5.03 -20.97 0.40
N TRP A 208 4.08 -20.13 0.83
CA TRP A 208 3.55 -20.18 2.18
C TRP A 208 2.72 -21.45 2.40
N GLU A 209 1.93 -21.84 1.40
CA GLU A 209 1.09 -23.04 1.43
C GLU A 209 0.76 -23.55 0.02
N TYR A 210 0.02 -24.66 -0.05
CA TYR A 210 -0.58 -25.16 -1.29
C TYR A 210 -2.10 -25.13 -1.16
N LEU A 211 -2.76 -24.39 -2.05
CA LEU A 211 -4.22 -24.35 -2.14
C LEU A 211 -4.73 -25.57 -2.90
N VAL A 212 -5.86 -26.13 -2.46
CA VAL A 212 -6.48 -27.30 -3.07
C VAL A 212 -7.69 -26.88 -3.91
N TYR A 213 -7.73 -27.29 -5.17
CA TYR A 213 -8.82 -26.99 -6.09
C TYR A 213 -9.12 -28.17 -7.03
N SER A 214 -10.19 -28.04 -7.79
CA SER A 214 -10.57 -28.96 -8.87
C SER A 214 -10.47 -28.27 -10.23
N GLU A 215 -9.70 -28.85 -11.15
CA GLU A 215 -9.59 -28.37 -12.55
C GLU A 215 -10.96 -28.35 -13.27
N ARG A 216 -11.94 -29.09 -12.74
CA ARG A 216 -13.30 -29.16 -13.30
C ARG A 216 -14.12 -27.90 -13.04
N ASP A 217 -13.92 -27.29 -11.87
CA ASP A 217 -14.82 -26.26 -11.32
C ASP A 217 -14.18 -24.86 -11.37
N VAL A 218 -12.96 -24.72 -11.89
CA VAL A 218 -12.25 -23.45 -11.99
C VAL A 218 -11.74 -23.16 -13.41
N ASP A 219 -11.62 -21.88 -13.75
CA ASP A 219 -10.76 -21.45 -14.87
C ASP A 219 -9.29 -21.56 -14.42
N GLU A 220 -8.69 -22.73 -14.65
CA GLU A 220 -7.35 -23.06 -14.18
C GLU A 220 -6.29 -22.09 -14.72
N ALA A 221 -6.45 -21.61 -15.96
CA ALA A 221 -5.50 -20.67 -16.56
C ALA A 221 -5.55 -19.30 -15.87
N LEU A 222 -6.76 -18.81 -15.56
CA LEU A 222 -6.93 -17.56 -14.82
C LEU A 222 -6.43 -17.71 -13.38
N LEU A 223 -6.78 -18.80 -12.69
CA LEU A 223 -6.32 -19.07 -11.33
C LEU A 223 -4.80 -19.09 -11.22
N ILE A 224 -4.11 -19.82 -12.11
CA ILE A 224 -2.65 -19.90 -12.13
C ILE A 224 -2.06 -18.51 -12.39
N GLN A 225 -2.56 -17.77 -13.37
CA GLN A 225 -2.09 -16.41 -13.67
C GLN A 225 -2.25 -15.47 -12.46
N THR A 226 -3.41 -15.47 -11.82
CA THR A 226 -3.67 -14.62 -10.65
C THR A 226 -2.78 -15.00 -9.47
N ALA A 227 -2.56 -16.30 -9.24
CA ALA A 227 -1.67 -16.78 -8.18
C ALA A 227 -0.20 -16.49 -8.44
N GLU A 228 0.29 -16.63 -9.68
CA GLU A 228 1.66 -16.24 -10.04
C GLU A 228 1.89 -14.75 -9.79
N GLU A 229 0.92 -13.92 -10.17
CA GLU A 229 0.98 -12.48 -9.91
C GLU A 229 0.91 -12.17 -8.41
N TYR A 230 0.02 -12.84 -7.66
CA TYR A 230 -0.03 -12.72 -6.20
C TYR A 230 1.32 -13.08 -5.57
N ASN A 231 1.94 -14.19 -5.99
CA ASN A 231 3.22 -14.65 -5.44
C ASN A 231 4.34 -13.64 -5.71
N ARG A 232 4.34 -13.01 -6.90
CA ARG A 232 5.29 -11.93 -7.23
C ARG A 232 5.09 -10.72 -6.31
N VAL A 233 3.85 -10.31 -6.08
CA VAL A 233 3.51 -9.17 -5.22
C VAL A 233 3.76 -9.49 -3.73
N ASP A 234 3.54 -10.73 -3.30
CA ASP A 234 3.85 -11.20 -1.94
C ASP A 234 5.36 -11.20 -1.68
N GLU A 235 6.18 -11.58 -2.67
CA GLU A 235 7.64 -11.47 -2.59
C GLU A 235 8.09 -10.00 -2.48
N GLU A 236 7.52 -9.12 -3.29
CA GLU A 236 7.77 -7.68 -3.24
C GLU A 236 7.39 -7.11 -1.85
N TYR A 237 6.19 -7.42 -1.36
CA TYR A 237 5.75 -7.02 -0.02
C TYR A 237 6.71 -7.49 1.08
N ALA A 238 7.21 -8.72 1.00
CA ALA A 238 8.18 -9.26 1.95
C ALA A 238 9.52 -8.50 1.92
N GLN A 239 9.98 -8.09 0.74
CA GLN A 239 11.17 -7.25 0.58
C GLN A 239 10.98 -5.87 1.21
N LEU A 240 9.83 -5.23 0.96
CA LEU A 240 9.50 -3.89 1.48
C LEU A 240 9.34 -3.86 2.99
N THR A 241 8.79 -4.94 3.55
CA THR A 241 8.54 -5.04 4.99
C THR A 241 9.71 -5.63 5.78
N ILE A 242 10.77 -6.09 5.10
CA ILE A 242 11.89 -6.84 5.69
C ILE A 242 11.37 -8.06 6.46
N ALA A 243 10.40 -8.76 5.87
CA ALA A 243 9.76 -9.91 6.49
C ALA A 243 10.78 -11.04 6.68
N ILE A 244 10.70 -11.71 7.83
CA ILE A 244 11.50 -12.90 8.16
C ILE A 244 10.55 -14.10 8.21
N SER A 245 10.93 -15.19 7.55
CA SER A 245 10.25 -16.47 7.64
C SER A 245 11.11 -17.52 8.31
N THR A 246 10.45 -18.57 8.80
CA THR A 246 11.12 -19.84 9.09
C THR A 246 11.47 -20.54 7.77
N CYS A 247 12.64 -21.17 7.70
CA CYS A 247 13.10 -21.86 6.49
C CYS A 247 12.53 -23.29 6.35
N ASP A 248 11.30 -23.50 6.80
CA ASP A 248 10.56 -24.73 6.53
C ASP A 248 9.91 -24.67 5.15
N GLU A 249 9.95 -25.80 4.44
CA GLU A 249 9.28 -25.96 3.16
C GLU A 249 7.82 -26.36 3.38
N ALA A 250 6.90 -25.69 2.67
CA ALA A 250 5.51 -26.13 2.62
C ALA A 250 5.45 -27.50 1.93
N ILE A 251 4.72 -28.44 2.53
CA ILE A 251 4.54 -29.78 1.96
C ILE A 251 3.33 -29.75 1.05
N GLU A 252 3.54 -30.09 -0.22
CA GLU A 252 2.45 -30.27 -1.17
C GLU A 252 1.60 -31.49 -0.77
N PRO A 253 0.28 -31.32 -0.56
CA PRO A 253 -0.57 -32.42 -0.11
C PRO A 253 -0.86 -33.40 -1.24
N VAL A 254 -1.05 -34.67 -0.89
CA VAL A 254 -1.54 -35.69 -1.83
C VAL A 254 -3.06 -35.65 -1.83
N LEU A 255 -3.68 -35.50 -3.00
CA LEU A 255 -5.13 -35.34 -3.12
C LEU A 255 -5.82 -36.61 -3.61
N ALA A 256 -7.07 -36.76 -3.20
CA ALA A 256 -8.00 -37.76 -3.75
C ALA A 256 -9.41 -37.17 -3.86
N CYS A 257 -10.21 -37.74 -4.77
CA CYS A 257 -11.61 -37.41 -4.93
C CYS A 257 -12.45 -38.27 -3.97
N ILE A 258 -12.85 -37.69 -2.83
CA ILE A 258 -13.59 -38.38 -1.78
C ILE A 258 -14.97 -37.71 -1.67
N ASP A 259 -16.03 -38.51 -1.77
CA ASP A 259 -17.41 -38.01 -1.72
C ASP A 259 -17.68 -36.86 -2.71
N SER A 260 -17.09 -36.96 -3.91
CA SER A 260 -17.14 -35.94 -4.97
C SER A 260 -16.50 -34.60 -4.61
N VAL A 261 -15.59 -34.58 -3.63
CA VAL A 261 -14.83 -33.40 -3.20
C VAL A 261 -13.33 -33.71 -3.16
N CYS A 262 -12.53 -32.83 -3.75
CA CYS A 262 -11.08 -32.87 -3.68
C CYS A 262 -10.61 -32.65 -2.25
N THR A 263 -10.00 -33.68 -1.68
CA THR A 263 -9.66 -33.77 -0.28
C THR A 263 -8.20 -34.18 -0.13
N GLU A 264 -7.50 -33.55 0.81
CA GLU A 264 -6.14 -33.95 1.19
C GLU A 264 -6.15 -35.32 1.87
N THR A 265 -5.16 -36.14 1.54
CA THR A 265 -5.00 -37.47 2.11
C THR A 265 -3.80 -37.49 3.05
N ASP A 266 -3.85 -38.32 4.09
CA ASP A 266 -2.77 -38.50 5.06
C ASP A 266 -1.50 -39.16 4.48
N ALA A 267 -1.38 -39.32 3.17
CA ALA A 267 -0.24 -39.98 2.53
C ALA A 267 1.10 -39.24 2.75
N ASN A 268 1.06 -37.96 3.17
CA ASN A 268 2.21 -37.16 3.58
C ASN A 268 2.26 -36.86 5.08
N SER A 269 1.40 -37.47 5.91
CA SER A 269 1.49 -37.33 7.36
C SER A 269 2.75 -38.06 7.84
N PRO A 270 3.70 -37.41 8.54
CA PRO A 270 4.78 -38.11 9.20
C PRO A 270 4.13 -38.98 10.27
N THR A 271 3.96 -40.26 9.94
CA THR A 271 3.37 -41.26 10.84
C THR A 271 4.04 -41.20 12.20
N GLY A 272 3.26 -40.79 13.20
CA GLY A 272 3.36 -41.21 14.59
C GLY A 272 4.65 -40.87 15.34
N LEU A 273 4.52 -39.96 16.31
CA LEU A 273 5.18 -40.09 17.61
C LEU A 273 4.12 -39.96 18.72
#